data_AF-A0A7C5PIY1-F1
#
_entry.id   AF-A0A7C5PIY1-F1
#
_cell.length_a   1.000
_cell.length_b   1.000
_cell.length_c   1.000
_cell.angle_alpha   90.00
_cell.angle_beta   90.00
_cell.angle_gamma   90.00
#
_symmetry.space_group_name_H-M   'P 1'
#
loop_
_entity.id
_entity.type
_entity.pdbx_description
1 polymer ?
#
loop_
_entity_poly.entity_id
_entity_poly.type
_entity_poly.pdbx_seq_one_letter_code
_entity_poly.pdbx_strand_id
1 'polypeptide(L)'
;GKRERTAQAALSLEKELLLGVGAEAAPEGALSLGWKKALLYQPAGVEGLRPGPVTGVGGLFLAGDWIATGLPATLESAARSAGLAARAFLGKSGEE
;
A
#
# COMPACT_ATOMS: atom_id res chain seq x y z
N GLY A 1 19.10 -6.56 19.44
CA GLY A 1 19.29 -6.70 17.96
C GLY A 1 18.84 -5.45 17.17
N LYS A 2 19.00 -5.37 15.83
CA LYS A 2 18.62 -4.16 15.05
C LYS A 2 17.17 -3.72 15.30
N ARG A 3 16.23 -4.67 15.34
CA ARG A 3 14.80 -4.42 15.58
C ARG A 3 14.52 -3.87 16.99
N GLU A 4 15.19 -4.43 18.00
CA GLU A 4 15.09 -4.01 19.39
C GLU A 4 15.61 -2.57 19.59
N ARG A 5 16.71 -2.21 18.91
CA ARG A 5 17.21 -0.82 18.91
C ARG A 5 16.22 0.14 18.26
N THR A 6 15.52 -0.26 17.19
CA THR A 6 14.47 0.56 16.56
C THR A 6 13.27 0.75 17.50
N ALA A 7 12.85 -0.31 18.21
CA ALA A 7 11.77 -0.22 19.19
C ALA A 7 12.14 0.68 20.38
N GLN A 8 13.36 0.53 20.92
CA GLN A 8 13.86 1.39 22.00
C GLN A 8 13.96 2.86 21.58
N ALA A 9 14.44 3.14 20.36
CA ALA A 9 14.52 4.52 19.85
C ALA A 9 13.12 5.16 19.68
N ALA A 10 12.12 4.39 19.24
CA ALA A 10 10.75 4.89 19.12
C ALA A 10 10.16 5.25 20.50
N LEU A 11 10.37 4.41 21.51
CA LEU A 11 9.93 4.67 22.89
C LEU A 11 10.62 5.89 23.51
N SER A 12 11.91 6.10 23.21
CA SER A 12 12.63 7.29 23.66
C SER A 12 12.07 8.57 23.02
N LEU A 13 11.79 8.56 21.70
CA LEU A 13 11.17 9.68 20.98
C LEU A 13 9.75 9.99 21.50
N GLU A 14 8.96 8.97 21.80
CA GLU A 14 7.63 9.13 22.38
C GLU A 14 7.68 9.85 23.74
N LYS A 15 8.63 9.49 24.61
CA LYS A 15 8.86 10.16 25.90
C LYS A 15 9.30 11.62 25.76
N GLU A 16 10.02 11.95 24.69
CA GLU A 16 10.47 13.33 24.42
C GLU A 16 9.38 14.19 23.77
N LEU A 17 8.55 13.62 22.90
CA LEU A 17 7.49 14.32 22.18
C LEU A 17 6.20 14.49 22.99
N LEU A 18 5.88 13.55 23.87
CA LEU A 18 4.79 13.69 24.84
C LEU A 18 5.25 14.57 26.00
N LEU A 19 5.13 15.89 25.81
CA LEU A 19 5.34 16.92 26.82
C LEU A 19 4.56 16.62 28.11
N GLY A 20 5.16 15.88 29.04
CA GLY A 20 4.74 15.78 30.44
C GLY A 20 3.38 15.12 30.71
N VAL A 21 2.75 14.45 29.74
CA VAL A 21 1.59 13.61 30.04
C VAL A 21 2.14 12.32 30.65
N GLY A 22 2.04 12.22 31.98
CA GLY A 22 2.38 11.01 32.73
C GLY A 22 1.51 9.84 32.28
N ALA A 23 1.91 9.17 31.21
CA ALA A 23 1.30 7.96 30.69
C ALA A 23 2.33 6.84 30.84
N GLU A 24 2.38 6.27 32.03
CA GLU A 24 3.31 5.22 32.42
C GLU A 24 2.74 3.83 32.08
N ALA A 25 2.37 3.60 30.82
CA ALA A 25 2.03 2.28 30.33
C ALA A 25 2.94 1.96 29.14
N ALA A 26 3.97 1.15 29.38
CA ALA A 26 4.75 0.58 28.30
C ALA A 26 3.82 -0.24 27.38
N PRO A 27 3.99 -0.20 26.05
CA PRO A 27 3.16 -1.00 25.17
C PRO A 27 3.33 -2.49 25.51
N GLU A 28 2.23 -3.23 25.60
CA GLU A 28 2.23 -4.67 25.87
C GLU A 28 3.00 -5.46 24.79
N GLY A 29 3.14 -4.89 23.60
CA GLY A 29 3.97 -5.41 22.54
C GLY A 29 4.35 -4.35 21.51
N ALA A 30 5.55 -4.51 20.93
CA ALA A 30 6.01 -3.69 19.82
C ALA A 30 6.54 -4.60 18.71
N LEU A 31 6.09 -4.35 17.47
CA LEU A 31 6.52 -5.10 16.30
C LEU A 31 7.26 -4.19 15.32
N SER A 32 8.57 -4.43 15.16
CA SER A 32 9.37 -3.77 14.13
C SER A 32 9.40 -4.62 12.86
N LEU A 33 8.73 -4.14 11.81
CA LEU A 33 8.71 -4.75 10.49
C LEU A 33 9.67 -4.02 9.54
N GLY A 34 10.43 -4.78 8.74
CA GLY A 34 11.34 -4.23 7.75
C GLY A 34 10.90 -4.60 6.34
N TRP A 35 10.54 -3.60 5.53
CA TRP A 35 9.97 -3.80 4.20
C TRP A 35 11.02 -3.51 3.12
N LYS A 36 12.01 -4.41 2.97
CA LYS A 36 13.10 -4.22 1.99
C LYS A 36 12.75 -4.62 0.55
N LYS A 37 11.76 -5.50 0.36
CA LYS A 37 11.40 -6.10 -0.95
C LYS A 37 9.90 -6.17 -1.20
N ALA A 38 9.10 -5.57 -0.33
CA ALA A 38 7.65 -5.73 -0.32
C ALA A 38 6.90 -4.60 -1.04
N LEU A 39 7.61 -3.57 -1.50
CA LEU A 39 7.06 -2.49 -2.31
C LEU A 39 7.48 -2.71 -3.76
N LEU A 40 6.51 -2.92 -4.64
CA LEU A 40 6.69 -2.72 -6.07
C LEU A 40 6.83 -1.21 -6.30
N TYR A 41 8.05 -0.70 -6.10
CA TYR A 41 8.34 0.71 -6.30
C TYR A 41 8.04 1.12 -7.75
N GLN A 42 7.18 2.13 -7.90
CA GLN A 42 6.88 2.75 -9.19
C GLN A 42 7.62 4.10 -9.24
N PRO A 43 8.69 4.23 -10.04
CA PRO A 43 9.34 5.53 -10.22
C PRO A 43 8.41 6.50 -10.95
N ALA A 44 8.58 7.79 -10.71
CA ALA A 44 7.84 8.82 -11.45
C ALA A 44 8.07 8.68 -12.97
N GLY A 45 7.03 8.89 -13.77
CA GLY A 45 7.08 8.86 -15.23
C GLY A 45 6.74 7.51 -15.87
N VAL A 46 6.38 6.49 -15.07
CA VAL A 46 5.93 5.19 -15.58
C VAL A 46 4.41 5.07 -15.69
N GLU A 47 3.66 6.13 -15.37
CA GLU A 47 2.20 6.16 -15.40
C GLU A 47 1.63 5.70 -16.76
N GLY A 48 2.25 6.13 -17.86
CA GLY A 48 1.85 5.76 -19.22
C GLY A 48 2.16 4.31 -19.60
N LEU A 49 2.96 3.59 -18.80
CA LEU A 49 3.29 2.18 -19.02
C LEU A 49 2.36 1.23 -18.25
N ARG A 50 1.51 1.75 -17.37
CA ARG A 50 0.61 0.93 -16.57
C ARG A 50 -0.46 0.31 -17.47
N PRO A 51 -0.67 -1.02 -17.42
CA PRO A 51 -1.67 -1.67 -18.26
C PRO A 51 -3.09 -1.38 -17.76
N GLY A 52 -4.08 -1.57 -18.63
CA GLY A 52 -5.49 -1.61 -18.21
C GLY A 52 -5.89 -2.93 -17.54
N PRO A 53 -7.15 -3.05 -17.07
CA PRO A 53 -7.68 -4.26 -16.42
C PRO A 53 -7.89 -5.44 -17.38
N VAL A 54 -7.99 -5.19 -18.69
CA VAL A 54 -8.17 -6.22 -19.73
C VAL A 54 -6.82 -6.53 -20.38
N THR A 55 -6.48 -7.82 -20.47
CA THR A 55 -5.28 -8.29 -21.16
C THR A 55 -5.60 -8.78 -22.58
N GLY A 56 -4.57 -9.05 -23.37
CA GLY A 56 -4.73 -9.73 -24.67
C GLY A 56 -5.05 -11.23 -24.56
N VAL A 57 -5.03 -11.80 -23.35
CA VAL A 57 -5.33 -13.21 -23.11
C VAL A 57 -6.78 -13.35 -22.64
N GLY A 58 -7.59 -14.09 -23.39
CA GLY A 58 -9.00 -14.31 -23.07
C GLY A 58 -9.18 -14.92 -21.67
N GLY A 59 -10.04 -14.30 -20.86
CA GLY A 59 -10.32 -14.74 -19.48
C GLY A 59 -9.28 -14.29 -18.44
N LEU A 60 -8.24 -13.56 -18.82
CA LEU A 60 -7.26 -13.01 -17.89
C LEU A 60 -7.45 -11.50 -17.71
N PHE A 61 -7.69 -11.10 -16.46
CA PHE A 61 -7.90 -9.71 -16.04
C PHE A 61 -6.88 -9.32 -14.95
N LEU A 62 -6.51 -8.05 -14.90
CA LEU A 62 -5.52 -7.51 -13.96
C LEU A 62 -6.18 -6.60 -12.92
N ALA A 63 -5.70 -6.72 -11.68
CA ALA A 63 -6.00 -5.82 -10.58
C ALA A 63 -4.73 -5.57 -9.75
N GLY A 64 -4.64 -4.40 -9.13
CA GLY A 64 -3.50 -3.93 -8.36
C GLY A 64 -3.39 -2.42 -8.42
N ASP A 65 -2.67 -1.83 -7.48
CA ASP A 65 -2.35 -0.39 -7.43
C ASP A 65 -1.46 0.08 -8.59
N TRP A 66 -0.78 -0.85 -9.27
CA TRP A 66 0.14 -0.65 -10.39
C TRP A 66 -0.51 -0.60 -11.78
N ILE A 67 -1.83 -0.82 -11.90
CA ILE A 67 -2.54 -0.74 -13.18
C ILE A 67 -3.08 0.69 -13.44
N ALA A 68 -3.53 0.96 -14.66
CA ALA A 68 -4.01 2.27 -15.10
C ALA A 68 -5.41 2.59 -14.56
N THR A 69 -5.49 3.00 -13.29
CA THR A 69 -6.72 3.47 -12.63
C THR A 69 -6.90 4.99 -12.67
N GLY A 70 -5.88 5.73 -13.13
CA GLY A 70 -5.80 7.19 -13.03
C GLY A 70 -5.31 7.71 -11.66
N LEU A 71 -5.09 6.82 -10.70
CA LEU A 71 -4.55 7.15 -9.37
C LEU A 71 -3.07 6.70 -9.25
N PRO A 72 -2.27 7.30 -8.35
CA PRO A 72 -0.95 6.76 -7.99
C PRO A 72 -1.04 5.35 -7.37
N ALA A 73 0.09 4.68 -7.13
CA ALA A 73 0.12 3.36 -6.51
C ALA A 73 -0.26 3.42 -5.01
N THR A 74 -1.57 3.48 -4.74
CA THR A 74 -2.17 3.61 -3.41
C THR A 74 -3.21 2.52 -3.14
N LEU A 75 -3.66 2.41 -1.89
CA LEU A 75 -4.73 1.47 -1.51
C LEU A 75 -6.05 1.79 -2.24
N GLU A 76 -6.35 3.06 -2.50
CA GLU A 76 -7.53 3.49 -3.27
C GLU A 76 -7.42 3.04 -4.74
N SER A 77 -6.23 3.12 -5.34
CA SER A 77 -5.97 2.56 -6.66
C SER A 77 -6.18 1.05 -6.68
N ALA A 78 -5.65 0.32 -5.69
CA ALA A 78 -5.88 -1.12 -5.56
C ALA A 78 -7.38 -1.45 -5.47
N ALA A 79 -8.14 -0.74 -4.63
CA ALA A 79 -9.58 -0.96 -4.49
C ALA A 79 -10.32 -0.66 -5.81
N ARG A 80 -10.04 0.49 -6.45
CA ARG A 80 -10.66 0.87 -7.73
C ARG A 80 -10.34 -0.15 -8.83
N SER A 81 -9.09 -0.62 -8.90
CA SER A 81 -8.65 -1.61 -9.88
C SER A 81 -9.44 -2.93 -9.79
N ALA A 82 -9.79 -3.38 -8.59
CA ALA A 82 -10.58 -4.59 -8.39
C ALA A 82 -11.99 -4.45 -8.99
N GLY A 83 -12.61 -3.28 -8.81
CA GLY A 83 -13.90 -2.97 -9.44
C GLY A 83 -13.83 -2.96 -10.96
N LEU A 84 -12.77 -2.36 -11.53
CA LEU A 84 -12.54 -2.35 -12.98
C LEU A 84 -12.36 -3.77 -13.53
N ALA A 85 -11.54 -4.60 -12.88
CA ALA A 85 -11.33 -6.00 -13.27
C ALA A 85 -12.62 -6.83 -13.20
N ALA A 86 -13.40 -6.67 -12.13
CA ALA A 86 -14.67 -7.37 -11.97
C ALA A 86 -15.71 -6.97 -13.04
N ARG A 87 -15.79 -5.68 -13.38
CA ARG A 87 -16.68 -5.21 -14.47
C ARG A 87 -16.25 -5.76 -15.82
N ALA A 88 -14.94 -5.79 -16.09
CA ALA A 88 -14.39 -6.39 -17.30
C ALA A 88 -14.70 -7.90 -17.39
N PHE A 89 -14.56 -8.64 -16.28
CA PHE A 89 -14.95 -10.05 -16.19
C PHE A 89 -16.44 -10.27 -16.49
N LEU A 90 -17.30 -9.39 -15.98
CA LEU A 90 -18.76 -9.46 -16.19
C LEU A 90 -19.22 -8.91 -17.55
N GLY A 91 -18.32 -8.44 -18.41
CA GLY A 91 -18.67 -7.84 -19.70
C GLY A 91 -19.42 -6.51 -19.60
N LYS A 92 -19.29 -5.79 -18.49
CA LYS A 92 -19.91 -4.46 -18.30
C LYS A 92 -18.95 -3.37 -18.81
N SER A 93 -19.34 -2.67 -19.87
CA SER A 93 -18.63 -1.45 -20.32
C SER A 93 -18.81 -0.35 -19.26
N GLY A 94 -17.70 0.18 -18.75
CA GLY A 94 -17.67 0.93 -17.50
C GLY A 94 -18.17 2.38 -17.57
N GLU A 95 -18.88 2.79 -16.52
CA GLU A 95 -18.82 4.11 -15.87
C GLU A 95 -18.95 3.88 -14.37
N GLU A 96 -18.20 4.62 -13.56
CA GLU A 96 -18.19 4.51 -12.09
C GLU A 96 -19.59 4.70 -11.49
#